data_AF-A0A833G7N1-F1
#
_entry.id   AF-A0A833G7N1-F1
#
_cell.length_a   1.000
_cell.length_b   1.000
_cell.length_c   1.000
_cell.angle_alpha   90.00
_cell.angle_beta   90.00
_cell.angle_gamma   90.00
#
_symmetry.space_group_name_H-M   'P 1'
#
loop_
_entity.id
_entity.type
_entity.pdbx_description
1 polymer ?
#
loop_
_entity_poly.entity_id
_entity_poly.type
_entity_poly.pdbx_seq_one_letter_code
_entity_poly.pdbx_strand_id
1 'polypeptide(L)'
;MTMQDVLYEVADRVATITINRPEVLNAFRLKTIEELTQAFDAADDDPNVRVVVLTGAGDRAFSTGGDVEMEDEFDGKAGRHV
;
A
#
# COMPACT_ATOMS: atom_id res chain seq x y z
N MET A 1 -14.99 -2.40 -3.10
CA MET A 1 -14.56 -1.99 -1.74
C MET A 1 -14.01 -0.58 -1.85
N THR A 2 -14.23 0.27 -0.85
CA THR A 2 -13.72 1.66 -0.88
C THR A 2 -12.52 1.74 0.06
N MET A 3 -11.32 1.81 -0.52
CA MET A 3 -10.06 2.06 0.18
C MET A 3 -9.83 3.57 0.26
N GLN A 4 -9.17 4.04 1.31
CA GLN A 4 -8.89 5.46 1.52
C GLN A 4 -7.43 5.81 1.21
N ASP A 5 -6.50 5.01 1.74
CA ASP A 5 -5.06 5.23 1.68
C ASP A 5 -4.44 4.49 0.48
N VAL A 6 -5.21 3.65 -0.22
CA VAL A 6 -4.78 2.89 -1.41
C VAL A 6 -5.76 3.06 -2.56
N LEU A 7 -5.25 3.20 -3.78
CA LEU A 7 -6.03 3.10 -5.02
C LEU A 7 -5.68 1.79 -5.74
N TYR A 8 -6.68 1.16 -6.36
CA TYR A 8 -6.55 -0.09 -7.10
C TYR A 8 -7.18 0.06 -8.48
N GLU A 9 -6.40 -0.18 -9.53
CA GLU A 9 -6.84 -0.16 -10.92
C GLU A 9 -6.30 -1.39 -11.67
N VAL A 10 -7.10 -1.98 -12.55
CA VAL A 10 -6.65 -3.04 -13.45
C VAL A 10 -6.85 -2.61 -14.90
N ALA A 11 -5.77 -2.59 -15.67
CA ALA A 11 -5.78 -2.32 -17.11
C ALA A 11 -4.75 -3.21 -17.81
N ASP A 12 -5.09 -3.75 -18.99
CA ASP A 12 -4.19 -4.57 -19.81
C ASP A 12 -3.48 -5.71 -19.04
N ARG A 13 -4.22 -6.35 -18.11
CA ARG A 13 -3.72 -7.42 -17.22
C ARG A 13 -2.68 -6.98 -16.19
N VAL A 14 -2.53 -5.67 -15.97
CA VAL A 14 -1.66 -5.07 -14.96
C VAL A 14 -2.54 -4.46 -13.87
N ALA A 15 -2.39 -4.94 -12.64
CA ALA A 15 -2.96 -4.30 -11.47
C ALA A 15 -1.99 -3.21 -10.99
N THR A 16 -2.44 -1.96 -10.96
CA THR A 16 -1.70 -0.83 -10.40
C THR A 16 -2.26 -0.51 -9.02
N ILE A 17 -1.43 -0.72 -8.01
CA ILE A 17 -1.70 -0.41 -6.60
C ILE A 17 -0.94 0.86 -6.27
N THR A 18 -1.66 1.90 -5.84
CA THR A 18 -1.07 3.21 -5.52
C THR A 18 -1.29 3.56 -4.05
N ILE A 19 -0.21 3.78 -3.30
CA ILE A 19 -0.31 4.39 -1.97
C ILE A 19 -0.73 5.85 -2.17
N ASN A 20 -1.86 6.24 -1.58
CA ASN A 20 -2.52 7.53 -1.81
C ASN A 20 -2.55 8.38 -0.55
N ARG A 21 -1.35 8.71 -0.05
CA ARG A 21 -1.14 9.65 1.08
C ARG A 21 -0.07 10.69 0.74
N PRO A 22 -0.19 11.42 -0.38
CA PRO A 22 0.87 12.31 -0.88
C PRO A 22 1.21 13.45 0.11
N GLU A 23 0.28 13.84 0.97
CA GLU A 23 0.44 14.86 2.01
C GLU A 23 1.49 14.49 3.06
N VAL A 24 1.69 13.20 3.31
CA VAL A 24 2.72 12.65 4.22
C VAL A 24 3.76 11.80 3.46
N LEU A 25 4.01 12.13 2.19
CA LEU A 25 5.01 11.45 1.34
C LEU A 25 4.78 9.93 1.22
N ASN A 26 3.52 9.51 1.23
CA ASN A 26 3.11 8.12 1.13
C ASN A 26 3.69 7.25 2.27
N ALA A 27 3.93 7.83 3.45
CA ALA A 27 4.19 7.06 4.66
C ALA A 27 3.00 6.13 4.95
N PHE A 28 3.26 4.87 5.30
CA PHE A 28 2.21 3.90 5.57
C PHE A 28 1.92 3.80 7.07
N ARG A 29 0.63 3.76 7.42
CA ARG A 29 0.14 3.41 8.76
C ARG A 29 -0.52 2.03 8.73
N LEU A 30 -1.03 1.52 9.86
CA LEU A 30 -1.64 0.18 9.92
C LEU A 30 -2.77 0.03 8.89
N LYS A 31 -3.65 1.02 8.79
CA LYS A 31 -4.70 1.06 7.76
C LYS A 31 -4.16 0.95 6.33
N THR A 32 -3.05 1.62 6.02
CA THR A 32 -2.41 1.53 4.70
C THR A 32 -1.93 0.11 4.42
N ILE A 33 -1.34 -0.57 5.42
CA ILE A 33 -0.89 -1.97 5.31
C ILE A 33 -2.09 -2.92 5.11
N GLU A 34 -3.18 -2.72 5.84
CA GLU A 34 -4.41 -3.50 5.70
C GLU A 34 -5.04 -3.34 4.30
N GLU A 35 -5.10 -2.11 3.78
CA GLU A 35 -5.63 -1.85 2.44
C GLU A 35 -4.69 -2.37 1.34
N LEU A 36 -3.37 -2.28 1.53
CA LEU A 36 -2.40 -2.89 0.61
C LEU A 36 -2.58 -4.41 0.57
N THR A 37 -2.75 -5.06 1.72
CA THR A 37 -3.00 -6.51 1.80
C THR A 37 -4.25 -6.88 1.02
N GLN A 38 -5.36 -6.16 1.25
CA GLN A 38 -6.60 -6.35 0.50
C GLN A 38 -6.43 -6.13 -1.01
N ALA A 39 -5.63 -5.16 -1.44
CA ALA A 39 -5.37 -4.89 -2.86
C ALA A 39 -4.51 -5.98 -3.51
N PHE A 40 -3.54 -6.53 -2.79
CA PHE A 40 -2.76 -7.67 -3.27
C PHE A 40 -3.58 -8.95 -3.34
N ASP A 41 -4.42 -9.23 -2.34
CA ASP A 41 -5.34 -10.38 -2.37
C ASP A 41 -6.31 -10.27 -3.55
N ALA A 42 -6.86 -9.08 -3.80
CA ALA A 42 -7.73 -8.83 -4.96
C ALA A 42 -7.02 -9.04 -6.30
N ALA A 43 -5.71 -8.75 -6.37
CA ALA A 43 -4.90 -9.00 -7.57
C ALA A 43 -4.55 -10.48 -7.75
N ASP A 44 -4.29 -11.21 -6.65
CA ASP A 44 -4.00 -12.65 -6.67
C ASP A 44 -5.24 -13.47 -7.07
N ASP A 45 -6.41 -13.07 -6.59
CA ASP A 45 -7.69 -13.72 -6.89
C ASP A 45 -8.21 -13.44 -8.32
N ASP A 46 -7.70 -12.42 -9.03
CA ASP A 46 -8.14 -12.07 -10.38
C ASP A 46 -7.31 -12.82 -11.46
N PRO A 47 -7.88 -13.82 -12.15
CA PRO A 47 -7.16 -14.59 -13.18
C PRO A 47 -6.76 -13.76 -14.41
N ASN A 48 -7.27 -12.53 -14.55
CA ASN A 48 -6.88 -11.61 -15.61
C ASN A 48 -5.63 -10.79 -15.25
N VAL A 49 -5.26 -10.69 -13.97
CA VAL A 49 -4.04 -10.01 -13.55
C VAL A 49 -2.83 -10.92 -13.79
N ARG A 50 -1.77 -10.34 -14.35
CA ARG A 50 -0.51 -11.02 -14.69
C ARG A 50 0.70 -10.36 -14.01
N VAL A 51 0.57 -9.08 -13.70
CA VAL A 51 1.63 -8.23 -13.15
C VAL A 51 0.98 -7.26 -12.17
N VAL A 52 1.66 -7.03 -11.04
CA VAL A 52 1.31 -5.97 -10.10
C VAL A 52 2.39 -4.88 -10.17
N VAL A 53 1.96 -3.64 -10.32
CA VAL A 53 2.79 -2.45 -10.15
C VAL A 53 2.38 -1.80 -8.83
N LEU A 54 3.34 -1.63 -7.92
CA LEU A 54 3.16 -0.86 -6.70
C LEU A 54 3.84 0.50 -6.88
N THR A 55 3.10 1.59 -6.66
CA THR A 55 3.61 2.97 -6.76
C THR A 55 3.05 3.87 -5.66
N GLY A 56 3.57 5.10 -5.56
CA GLY A 56 3.04 6.15 -4.69
C GLY A 56 2.35 7.25 -5.50
N ALA A 57 1.32 7.86 -4.93
CA ALA A 57 0.62 9.00 -5.52
C ALA A 57 1.51 10.26 -5.51
N GLY A 58 1.33 11.10 -6.53
CA GLY A 58 2.11 12.32 -6.71
C GLY A 58 3.48 12.07 -7.33
N ASP A 59 4.35 13.07 -7.23
CA ASP A 59 5.66 13.13 -7.90
C ASP A 59 6.85 13.23 -6.92
N ARG A 60 6.57 13.30 -5.61
CA ARG A 60 7.58 13.59 -4.58
C ARG A 60 8.25 12.35 -4.02
N ALA A 61 7.51 11.27 -3.83
CA ALA A 61 8.01 10.06 -3.19
C ALA A 61 7.17 8.84 -3.58
N PHE A 62 7.83 7.69 -3.70
CA PHE A 62 7.15 6.40 -3.68
C PHE A 62 6.50 6.15 -2.31
N SER A 63 7.33 6.08 -1.26
CA SER A 63 6.95 6.01 0.15
C SER A 63 8.16 6.32 1.02
N THR A 64 7.96 7.00 2.15
CA THR A 64 9.02 7.27 3.14
C THR A 64 9.14 6.21 4.23
N GLY A 65 8.36 5.13 4.18
CA GLY A 65 8.35 4.08 5.20
C GLY A 65 7.17 4.18 6.16
N GLY A 66 7.35 3.67 7.39
CA GLY A 66 6.32 3.73 8.43
C GLY A 66 6.03 5.16 8.86
N ASP A 67 4.75 5.45 9.07
CA ASP A 67 4.29 6.72 9.64
C ASP A 67 4.76 6.82 11.10
N VAL A 68 5.39 7.94 11.48
CA VAL A 68 5.92 8.13 12.84
C VAL A 68 4.79 8.21 13.88
N GLU A 69 3.57 8.54 13.45
CA GLU A 69 2.39 8.44 14.32
C GLU A 69 1.98 6.98 14.63
N MET A 70 2.52 5.99 13.91
CA MET A 70 2.39 4.57 14.29
C MET A 70 3.30 4.17 15.45
N GLU A 71 4.32 4.95 15.82
CA GLU A 71 5.24 4.55 16.90
C GLU A 71 4.52 4.40 18.25
N ASP A 72 3.37 5.07 18.45
CA ASP A 72 2.51 4.89 19.62
C ASP A 72 1.65 3.60 19.55
N GLU A 73 1.39 3.05 18.36
CA GLU A 73 0.63 1.80 18.17
C GLU A 73 1.52 0.55 18.24
N PHE A 74 2.82 0.68 17.99
CA PHE A 74 3.78 -0.41 17.99
C PHE A 74 4.74 -0.33 19.19
N ASP A 75 4.34 -0.94 20.31
CA ASP A 75 5.22 -1.26 21.45
C ASP A 75 6.31 -2.28 21.03
N GLY A 76 7.33 -1.81 20.32
CA GLY A 76 8.70 -2.33 20.34
C GLY A 76 8.95 -3.77 19.84
N LYS A 77 8.09 -4.41 19.04
CA LYS A 77 8.29 -5.81 18.59
C LYS A 77 8.38 -6.04 17.08
N ALA A 78 8.76 -5.04 16.28
CA ALA A 78 9.06 -5.25 14.86
C ALA A 78 10.57 -5.40 14.65
N GLY A 79 11.09 -6.61 14.87
CA GLY A 79 12.51 -6.89 14.71
C GLY A 79 12.82 -8.38 14.61
N ARG A 80 12.62 -8.91 13.40
CA ARG A 80 13.22 -10.13 12.82
C ARG A 80 12.23 -11.27 12.53
N HIS A 81 11.70 -11.25 11.31
CA HIS A 81 11.51 -12.48 10.54
C HIS A 81 12.52 -12.44 9.39
N VAL A 82 13.62 -13.18 9.59
CA VAL A 82 14.42 -13.72 8.49
C VAL A 82 13.85 -15.08 8.12
#